data_AF-A0A3E1DHD2-F1
#
_entry.id   AF-A0A3E1DHD2-F1
#
_cell.length_a   1.000
_cell.length_b   1.000
_cell.length_c   1.000
_cell.angle_alpha   90.00
_cell.angle_beta   90.00
_cell.angle_gamma   90.00
#
_symmetry.space_group_name_H-M   'P 1'
#
loop_
_entity.id
_entity.type
_entity.pdbx_description
1 polymer ?
#
loop_
_entity_poly.entity_id
_entity_poly.type
_entity_poly.pdbx_seq_one_letter_code
_entity_poly.pdbx_strand_id
1 'polypeptide(L)'
;MTHGADVSTSEEVSLFAIVHLRGEMVFAKDALGHRERVTIGGIDGVLETPSPPNLADSPDNAFRTDALVAPEAARSWERSDDPFFWGQQVTPAGSARPEASLIEFRVAASNLRNHSTSVSQSFSNWYSTFVDFHDLLTKKPIRRGPLGSTYSEEHELFVWGDDNQKVRPYDSGPIRLYSPLSSDQDALSRENLSEICRLCSLGSKPSLHYRVQLQAYRALREQDYRKAVIESAVAAEIVLTEVIGKYFQSTGLSYGDKIMEKFRTLGGRLKLAEVVGLSLPDIDFQKAVVDPRNQAIHRAKFFERSDASSVVRAVDQLLQMLSPRRDEQL
;
A
#
# COMPACT_ATOMS: atom_id res chain seq x y z
N MET A 1 19.66 21.18 -48.43
CA MET A 1 19.41 22.40 -47.64
C MET A 1 18.04 22.27 -47.01
N THR A 2 18.07 22.33 -45.69
CA THR A 2 17.00 22.20 -44.71
C THR A 2 15.98 23.34 -44.80
N HIS A 3 14.69 23.01 -44.72
CA HIS A 3 13.78 23.72 -43.82
C HIS A 3 12.74 22.73 -43.29
N GLY A 4 13.05 22.17 -42.12
CA GLY A 4 12.03 21.75 -41.18
C GLY A 4 11.64 22.95 -40.32
N ALA A 5 10.35 23.10 -40.09
CA ALA A 5 9.75 23.77 -38.95
C ALA A 5 8.23 23.56 -39.06
N ASP A 6 7.70 22.63 -38.28
CA ASP A 6 6.66 22.95 -37.29
C ASP A 6 6.40 21.68 -36.49
N VAL A 7 7.28 21.48 -35.50
CA VAL A 7 6.95 20.67 -34.34
C VAL A 7 5.88 21.48 -33.62
N SER A 8 4.62 21.08 -33.76
CA SER A 8 3.54 21.64 -32.95
C SER A 8 3.92 21.39 -31.49
N THR A 9 4.32 22.43 -30.78
CA THR A 9 4.39 22.40 -29.33
C THR A 9 2.97 22.13 -28.84
N SER A 10 2.68 20.87 -28.52
CA SER A 10 1.44 20.52 -27.85
C SER A 10 1.48 21.23 -26.51
N GLU A 11 0.63 22.23 -26.34
CA GLU A 11 0.45 22.92 -25.06
C GLU A 11 0.24 21.87 -23.97
N GLU A 12 1.15 21.84 -22.98
CA GLU A 12 1.04 20.93 -21.84
C GLU A 12 0.20 21.59 -20.74
N VAL A 13 -0.69 20.81 -20.15
CA VAL A 13 -1.56 21.22 -19.04
C VAL A 13 -1.27 20.32 -17.85
N SER A 14 -1.22 20.90 -16.65
CA SER A 14 -1.10 20.16 -15.40
C SER A 14 -2.48 19.66 -14.96
N LEU A 15 -2.65 18.34 -14.97
CA LEU A 15 -3.77 17.63 -14.38
C LEU A 15 -3.38 17.24 -12.95
N PHE A 16 -4.16 17.67 -11.95
CA PHE A 16 -3.87 17.44 -10.54
C PHE A 16 -4.81 16.40 -9.96
N ALA A 17 -4.28 15.50 -9.13
CA ALA A 17 -5.06 14.62 -8.27
C ALA A 17 -4.69 14.85 -6.80
N ILE A 18 -5.65 15.28 -5.97
CA ILE A 18 -5.47 15.26 -4.51
C ILE A 18 -5.78 13.84 -4.05
N VAL A 19 -4.83 13.17 -3.40
CA VAL A 19 -5.01 11.85 -2.79
C VAL A 19 -5.32 12.04 -1.31
N HIS A 20 -6.56 11.75 -0.90
CA HIS A 20 -6.96 11.88 0.50
C HIS A 20 -6.48 10.66 1.30
N LEU A 21 -5.58 10.92 2.26
CA LEU A 21 -4.98 9.92 3.17
C LEU A 21 -5.63 9.93 4.56
N ARG A 22 -6.36 11.02 4.89
CA ARG A 22 -7.21 11.16 6.08
C ARG A 22 -6.51 10.98 7.42
N GLY A 23 -5.21 11.22 7.46
CA GLY A 23 -4.39 11.05 8.65
C GLY A 23 -4.30 9.60 9.14
N GLU A 24 -4.55 8.62 8.27
CA GLU A 24 -4.56 7.20 8.64
C GLU A 24 -3.22 6.53 8.44
N MET A 25 -2.38 7.12 7.60
CA MET A 25 -1.00 6.72 7.40
C MET A 25 -0.10 7.66 8.19
N VAL A 26 0.80 7.11 8.98
CA VAL A 26 1.88 7.87 9.60
C VAL A 26 3.06 7.82 8.65
N PHE A 27 3.60 8.96 8.27
CA PHE A 27 4.79 9.10 7.43
C PHE A 27 5.98 9.44 8.29
N ALA A 28 7.11 8.80 8.01
CA ALA A 28 8.37 9.14 8.66
C ALA A 28 8.89 10.46 8.08
N LYS A 29 9.76 11.14 8.84
CA LYS A 29 10.28 12.46 8.47
C LYS A 29 10.93 12.48 7.08
N ASP A 30 11.61 11.41 6.72
CA ASP A 30 12.31 11.25 5.44
C ASP A 30 11.36 11.07 4.23
N ALA A 31 10.12 10.65 4.49
CA ALA A 31 9.08 10.50 3.47
C ALA A 31 8.25 11.78 3.25
N LEU A 32 8.37 12.79 4.11
CA LEU A 32 7.65 14.06 4.01
C LEU A 32 8.38 15.04 3.09
N GLY A 33 7.63 15.78 2.26
CA GLY A 33 8.19 16.63 1.21
C GLY A 33 8.88 15.86 0.07
N HIS A 34 8.73 14.54 0.05
CA HIS A 34 9.35 13.68 -0.95
C HIS A 34 8.51 13.65 -2.22
N ARG A 35 9.20 13.55 -3.36
CA ARG A 35 8.59 13.46 -4.69
C ARG A 35 8.93 12.12 -5.30
N GLU A 36 7.90 11.38 -5.71
CA GLU A 36 8.02 10.04 -6.26
C GLU A 36 7.29 9.92 -7.60
N ARG A 37 7.87 9.18 -8.55
CA ARG A 37 7.21 8.95 -9.84
C ARG A 37 6.10 7.91 -9.67
N VAL A 38 4.96 8.17 -10.30
CA VAL A 38 3.82 7.26 -10.32
C VAL A 38 3.25 7.13 -11.73
N THR A 39 2.71 5.97 -12.06
CA THR A 39 1.97 5.75 -13.30
C THR A 39 0.55 5.30 -12.96
N ILE A 40 -0.47 6.02 -13.43
CA ILE A 40 -1.89 5.71 -13.20
C ILE A 40 -2.62 5.74 -14.53
N GLY A 41 -3.29 4.63 -14.90
CA GLY A 41 -3.97 4.54 -16.19
C GLY A 41 -3.03 4.71 -17.40
N GLY A 42 -1.77 4.31 -17.24
CA GLY A 42 -0.73 4.49 -18.26
C GLY A 42 -0.19 5.91 -18.38
N ILE A 43 -0.59 6.83 -17.50
CA ILE A 43 -0.14 8.23 -17.51
C ILE A 43 0.85 8.45 -16.36
N ASP A 44 2.04 8.95 -16.70
CA ASP A 44 3.08 9.29 -15.74
C ASP A 44 2.76 10.59 -15.01
N GLY A 45 2.99 10.57 -13.70
CA GLY A 45 2.83 11.71 -12.81
C GLY A 45 3.87 11.70 -11.69
N VAL A 46 3.80 12.74 -10.85
CA VAL A 46 4.66 12.90 -9.68
C VAL A 46 3.79 13.04 -8.45
N LEU A 47 3.87 12.06 -7.54
CA LEU A 47 3.32 12.14 -6.20
C LEU A 47 4.24 12.98 -5.33
N GLU A 48 3.71 14.00 -4.67
CA GLU A 48 4.40 14.82 -3.69
C GLU A 48 3.66 14.75 -2.35
N THR A 49 4.40 14.36 -1.32
CA THR A 49 3.92 14.36 0.06
C THR A 49 4.10 15.76 0.67
N PRO A 50 3.21 16.17 1.58
CA PRO A 50 3.37 17.45 2.26
C PRO A 50 4.63 17.47 3.13
N SER A 51 5.21 18.65 3.31
CA SER A 51 6.48 18.87 4.00
C SER A 51 6.28 19.20 5.49
N PRO A 52 7.26 18.91 6.37
CA PRO A 52 7.19 19.37 7.75
C PRO A 52 7.25 20.91 7.82
N PRO A 53 6.62 21.54 8.83
CA PRO A 53 6.70 22.98 9.03
C PRO A 53 8.11 23.42 9.41
N ASN A 54 8.50 24.61 8.96
CA ASN A 54 9.77 25.22 9.38
C ASN A 54 9.60 25.85 10.77
N LEU A 55 10.10 25.19 11.80
CA LEU A 55 9.99 25.65 13.20
C LEU A 55 10.70 26.99 13.47
N ALA A 56 11.57 27.46 12.57
CA ALA A 56 12.23 28.76 12.69
C ALA A 56 11.33 29.95 12.34
N ASP A 57 10.26 29.73 11.57
CA ASP A 57 9.48 30.81 10.94
C ASP A 57 8.22 31.21 11.73
N SER A 58 7.94 30.61 12.89
CA SER A 58 6.73 30.93 13.68
C SER A 58 6.88 30.69 15.18
N PRO A 59 7.43 31.66 15.95
CA PRO A 59 7.48 31.59 17.41
C PRO A 59 6.11 31.80 18.11
N ASP A 60 5.15 32.49 17.46
CA ASP A 60 3.94 33.00 18.13
C ASP A 60 2.64 32.25 17.81
N ASN A 61 2.66 31.24 16.94
CA ASN A 61 1.45 30.52 16.51
C ASN A 61 1.50 29.03 16.91
N ALA A 62 1.38 28.77 18.21
CA ALA A 62 1.39 27.42 18.80
C ALA A 62 0.31 26.45 18.27
N PHE A 63 -0.69 26.95 17.51
CA PHE A 63 -1.71 26.12 16.86
C PHE A 63 -1.40 25.80 15.39
N ARG A 64 -0.46 26.50 14.73
CA ARG A 64 -0.06 26.26 13.33
C ARG A 64 1.28 25.56 13.17
N THR A 65 2.09 25.50 14.23
CA THR A 65 3.42 24.86 14.22
C THR A 65 3.38 23.36 13.96
N ASP A 66 2.23 22.72 14.08
CA ASP A 66 2.08 21.28 13.86
C ASP A 66 1.46 20.96 12.49
N ALA A 67 0.97 21.94 11.73
CA ALA A 67 0.38 21.69 10.42
C ALA A 67 1.45 21.44 9.36
N LEU A 68 1.23 20.47 8.48
CA LEU A 68 2.12 20.20 7.37
C LEU A 68 2.01 21.28 6.29
N VAL A 69 3.14 21.58 5.66
CA VAL A 69 3.25 22.52 4.55
C VAL A 69 2.80 21.83 3.27
N ALA A 70 1.97 22.53 2.49
CA ALA A 70 1.46 22.06 1.21
C ALA A 70 2.58 21.65 0.22
N PRO A 71 2.31 20.69 -0.68
CA PRO A 71 3.13 20.45 -1.86
C PRO A 71 3.41 21.74 -2.65
N GLU A 72 4.54 21.79 -3.35
CA GLU A 72 5.04 22.98 -4.05
C GLU A 72 3.98 23.62 -4.96
N ALA A 73 3.33 22.82 -5.80
CA ALA A 73 2.29 23.28 -6.73
C ALA A 73 0.99 23.75 -6.05
N ALA A 74 0.82 23.46 -4.76
CA ALA A 74 -0.40 23.74 -3.99
C ALA A 74 -0.20 24.72 -2.83
N ARG A 75 0.94 25.41 -2.75
CA ARG A 75 1.27 26.34 -1.65
C ARG A 75 0.27 27.48 -1.47
N SER A 76 -0.37 27.93 -2.55
CA SER A 76 -1.35 29.01 -2.55
C SER A 76 -2.80 28.53 -2.53
N TRP A 77 -3.04 27.22 -2.37
CA TRP A 77 -4.40 26.69 -2.45
C TRP A 77 -5.18 26.89 -1.14
N GLU A 78 -6.34 27.49 -1.27
CA GLU A 78 -7.26 27.79 -0.17
C GLU A 78 -8.59 27.04 -0.37
N ARG A 79 -9.27 26.74 0.74
CA ARG A 79 -10.59 26.14 0.80
C ARG A 79 -11.47 27.00 1.71
N SER A 80 -12.40 27.75 1.11
CA SER A 80 -13.33 28.61 1.83
C SER A 80 -12.63 29.63 2.74
N ASP A 81 -11.68 30.37 2.17
CA ASP A 81 -10.87 31.41 2.83
C ASP A 81 -9.85 30.92 3.88
N ASP A 82 -9.77 29.60 4.13
CA ASP A 82 -8.74 28.97 4.95
C ASP A 82 -7.74 28.17 4.09
N PRO A 83 -6.44 28.11 4.45
CA PRO A 83 -5.48 27.24 3.79
C PRO A 83 -5.95 25.78 3.81
N PHE A 84 -5.77 25.06 2.70
CA PHE A 84 -6.10 23.64 2.66
C PHE A 84 -5.28 22.87 3.70
N PHE A 85 -5.93 22.06 4.54
CA PHE A 85 -5.26 21.28 5.58
C PHE A 85 -4.60 20.03 4.98
N TRP A 86 -3.27 20.01 4.92
CA TRP A 86 -2.49 18.90 4.34
C TRP A 86 -2.10 17.81 5.34
N GLY A 87 -2.37 18.00 6.63
CA GLY A 87 -2.09 17.05 7.69
C GLY A 87 -1.38 17.70 8.87
N GLN A 88 -0.98 16.86 9.83
CA GLN A 88 -0.35 17.32 11.07
C GLN A 88 0.86 16.46 11.46
N GLN A 89 1.85 17.09 12.06
CA GLN A 89 2.95 16.44 12.75
C GLN A 89 2.42 15.70 13.99
N VAL A 90 2.91 14.49 14.23
CA VAL A 90 2.48 13.63 15.34
C VAL A 90 3.51 13.59 16.44
N THR A 91 4.80 13.62 16.09
CA THR A 91 5.88 13.54 17.07
C THR A 91 6.91 14.66 16.88
N PRO A 92 7.57 15.09 17.97
CA PRO A 92 8.72 15.99 17.88
C PRO A 92 9.88 15.40 17.04
N ALA A 93 9.94 14.07 16.90
CA ALA A 93 10.92 13.38 16.07
C ALA A 93 10.68 13.57 14.55
N GLY A 94 9.54 14.16 14.16
CA GLY A 94 9.26 14.55 12.78
C GLY A 94 8.39 13.59 11.99
N SER A 95 7.76 12.59 12.63
CA SER A 95 6.71 11.82 11.97
C SER A 95 5.42 12.63 11.90
N ALA A 96 4.63 12.39 10.85
CA ALA A 96 3.39 13.13 10.62
C ALA A 96 2.29 12.25 10.04
N ARG A 97 1.05 12.74 10.09
CA ARG A 97 -0.14 12.16 9.50
C ARG A 97 -0.63 13.10 8.40
N PRO A 98 -0.26 12.84 7.13
CA PRO A 98 -0.82 13.58 6.01
C PRO A 98 -2.34 13.38 5.92
N GLU A 99 -3.07 14.48 5.74
CA GLU A 99 -4.49 14.43 5.36
C GLU A 99 -4.63 14.18 3.86
N ALA A 100 -3.70 14.73 3.08
CA ALA A 100 -3.66 14.56 1.65
C ALA A 100 -2.22 14.56 1.10
N SER A 101 -2.08 14.05 -0.11
CA SER A 101 -0.88 14.22 -0.96
C SER A 101 -1.32 14.66 -2.36
N LEU A 102 -0.41 15.23 -3.14
CA LEU A 102 -0.72 15.73 -4.47
C LEU A 102 -0.06 14.86 -5.52
N ILE A 103 -0.78 14.52 -6.58
CA ILE A 103 -0.19 13.98 -7.81
C ILE A 103 -0.36 15.02 -8.91
N GLU A 104 0.72 15.36 -9.59
CA GLU A 104 0.70 16.18 -10.80
C GLU A 104 1.01 15.31 -12.03
N PHE A 105 0.14 15.36 -13.04
CA PHE A 105 0.36 14.76 -14.36
C PHE A 105 0.54 15.89 -15.38
N ARG A 106 1.58 15.81 -16.20
CA ARG A 106 1.76 16.71 -17.34
C ARG A 106 1.21 16.03 -18.59
N VAL A 107 0.18 16.61 -19.17
CA VAL A 107 -0.53 16.02 -20.31
C VAL A 107 -0.70 17.03 -21.44
N ALA A 108 -0.60 16.58 -22.68
CA ALA A 108 -0.94 17.43 -23.83
C ALA A 108 -2.43 17.84 -23.75
N ALA A 109 -2.73 19.12 -23.94
CA ALA A 109 -4.09 19.68 -23.91
C ALA A 109 -5.05 18.91 -24.84
N SER A 110 -4.56 18.49 -26.01
CA SER A 110 -5.30 17.69 -27.00
C SER A 110 -5.76 16.33 -26.49
N ASN A 111 -5.07 15.75 -25.50
CA ASN A 111 -5.37 14.45 -24.90
C ASN A 111 -5.95 14.53 -23.48
N LEU A 112 -6.18 15.74 -22.95
CA LEU A 112 -6.56 15.97 -21.56
C LEU A 112 -7.76 15.12 -21.14
N ARG A 113 -8.84 15.07 -21.93
CA ARG A 113 -10.05 14.29 -21.62
C ARG A 113 -9.80 12.79 -21.59
N ASN A 114 -8.97 12.28 -22.51
CA ASN A 114 -8.65 10.85 -22.59
C ASN A 114 -7.77 10.43 -21.41
N HIS A 115 -6.73 11.22 -21.12
CA HIS A 115 -5.82 10.97 -20.00
C HIS A 115 -6.55 11.10 -18.65
N SER A 116 -7.37 12.13 -18.46
CA SER A 116 -8.15 12.30 -17.23
C SER A 116 -9.11 11.14 -16.99
N THR A 117 -9.77 10.66 -18.04
CA THR A 117 -10.66 9.49 -17.96
C THR A 117 -9.88 8.23 -17.60
N SER A 118 -8.72 8.00 -18.21
CA SER A 118 -7.86 6.84 -17.92
C SER A 118 -7.37 6.84 -16.47
N VAL A 119 -6.88 8.00 -15.99
CA VAL A 119 -6.45 8.19 -14.60
C VAL A 119 -7.62 7.94 -13.65
N SER A 120 -8.77 8.58 -13.89
CA SER A 120 -9.95 8.42 -13.03
C SER A 120 -10.40 6.96 -12.93
N GLN A 121 -10.53 6.24 -14.05
CA GLN A 121 -10.97 4.85 -14.06
C GLN A 121 -9.97 3.90 -13.38
N SER A 122 -8.68 4.22 -13.42
CA SER A 122 -7.62 3.38 -12.86
C SER A 122 -7.30 3.69 -11.40
N PHE A 123 -7.71 4.87 -10.91
CA PHE A 123 -7.27 5.37 -9.60
C PHE A 123 -7.68 4.47 -8.44
N SER A 124 -8.92 3.96 -8.40
CA SER A 124 -9.38 3.09 -7.30
C SER A 124 -8.50 1.85 -7.16
N ASN A 125 -8.15 1.23 -8.29
CA ASN A 125 -7.33 0.04 -8.28
C ASN A 125 -5.88 0.36 -7.87
N TRP A 126 -5.34 1.46 -8.37
CA TRP A 126 -4.03 1.97 -7.95
C TRP A 126 -3.99 2.23 -6.44
N TYR A 127 -4.96 2.97 -5.90
CA TYR A 127 -5.04 3.32 -4.48
C TYR A 127 -5.24 2.08 -3.60
N SER A 128 -6.14 1.17 -3.98
CA SER A 128 -6.31 -0.10 -3.24
C SER A 128 -5.01 -0.91 -3.20
N THR A 129 -4.24 -0.92 -4.28
CA THR A 129 -2.94 -1.60 -4.37
C THR A 129 -1.89 -0.89 -3.52
N PHE A 130 -1.88 0.45 -3.52
CA PHE A 130 -1.04 1.27 -2.67
C PHE A 130 -1.27 0.93 -1.19
N VAL A 131 -2.53 0.88 -0.77
CA VAL A 131 -2.91 0.51 0.61
C VAL A 131 -2.51 -0.94 0.93
N ASP A 132 -2.69 -1.88 0.01
CA ASP A 132 -2.27 -3.27 0.23
C ASP A 132 -0.75 -3.39 0.46
N PHE A 133 0.08 -2.70 -0.33
CA PHE A 133 1.53 -2.70 -0.12
C PHE A 133 1.94 -1.90 1.12
N HIS A 134 1.27 -0.79 1.42
CA HIS A 134 1.44 -0.07 2.69
C HIS A 134 1.22 -1.02 3.87
N ASP A 135 0.08 -1.72 3.90
CA ASP A 135 -0.29 -2.66 4.96
C ASP A 135 0.74 -3.80 5.10
N LEU A 136 1.31 -4.28 3.98
CA LEU A 136 2.35 -5.31 3.96
C LEU A 136 3.70 -4.85 4.51
N LEU A 137 4.11 -3.63 4.17
CA LEU A 137 5.42 -3.09 4.55
C LEU A 137 5.42 -2.56 5.98
N THR A 138 4.33 -1.93 6.39
CA THR A 138 4.16 -1.40 7.76
C THR A 138 3.63 -2.45 8.74
N LYS A 139 3.02 -3.54 8.24
CA LYS A 139 2.32 -4.57 9.04
C LYS A 139 1.18 -4.01 9.88
N LYS A 140 0.68 -2.83 9.52
CA LYS A 140 -0.40 -2.10 10.20
C LYS A 140 -1.51 -1.85 9.20
N PRO A 141 -2.46 -2.78 9.09
CA PRO A 141 -3.47 -2.67 8.08
C PRO A 141 -4.38 -1.48 8.40
N ILE A 142 -4.60 -0.61 7.42
CA ILE A 142 -5.58 0.47 7.52
C ILE A 142 -6.98 -0.14 7.57
N ARG A 143 -7.85 0.38 8.45
CA ARG A 143 -9.21 -0.19 8.59
C ARG A 143 -9.93 -0.03 7.24
N ARG A 144 -10.84 -0.94 6.91
CA ARG A 144 -11.72 -0.81 5.75
C ARG A 144 -13.13 -0.90 6.28
N GLY A 145 -13.91 0.17 6.17
CA GLY A 145 -15.30 0.16 6.63
C GLY A 145 -16.18 -0.72 5.74
N PRO A 146 -17.31 -1.25 6.23
CA PRO A 146 -18.35 -1.75 5.34
C PRO A 146 -18.85 -0.60 4.44
N LEU A 147 -19.37 -0.93 3.25
CA LEU A 147 -19.93 -0.02 2.24
C LEU A 147 -21.15 0.83 2.72
N GLY A 148 -21.31 1.06 4.02
CA GLY A 148 -22.42 1.76 4.64
C GLY A 148 -22.00 3.11 5.23
N SER A 149 -22.47 4.17 4.57
CA SER A 149 -22.75 5.50 5.13
C SER A 149 -21.61 6.28 5.82
N THR A 150 -20.61 6.73 5.06
CA THR A 150 -20.34 8.17 4.84
C THR A 150 -19.59 8.31 3.52
N TYR A 151 -20.27 8.84 2.50
CA TYR A 151 -19.69 9.05 1.18
C TYR A 151 -18.60 10.11 1.25
N SER A 152 -17.38 9.77 0.85
CA SER A 152 -16.27 10.71 0.94
C SER A 152 -15.30 10.43 -0.20
N GLU A 153 -14.99 11.47 -0.97
CA GLU A 153 -14.16 11.41 -2.17
C GLU A 153 -12.73 11.02 -1.75
N GLU A 154 -12.12 10.02 -2.39
CA GLU A 154 -10.73 9.62 -2.09
C GLU A 154 -9.72 10.39 -2.92
N HIS A 155 -10.16 10.86 -4.07
CA HIS A 155 -9.39 11.79 -4.84
C HIS A 155 -10.25 12.81 -5.54
N GLU A 156 -9.66 13.98 -5.71
CA GLU A 156 -10.16 15.05 -6.54
C GLU A 156 -9.22 15.20 -7.72
N LEU A 157 -9.66 14.79 -8.92
CA LEU A 157 -8.92 14.99 -10.17
C LEU A 157 -9.44 16.27 -10.85
N PHE A 158 -8.56 17.18 -11.25
CA PHE A 158 -8.97 18.46 -11.83
C PHE A 158 -7.83 19.16 -12.60
N VAL A 159 -8.22 20.15 -13.39
CA VAL A 159 -7.32 21.19 -13.93
C VAL A 159 -7.78 22.55 -13.42
N TRP A 160 -6.88 23.53 -13.39
CA TRP A 160 -7.28 24.92 -13.18
C TRP A 160 -7.82 25.49 -14.49
N GLY A 161 -9.05 26.00 -14.46
CA GLY A 161 -9.63 26.78 -15.55
C GLY A 161 -9.10 28.21 -15.58
N ASP A 162 -9.37 28.92 -16.67
CA ASP A 162 -8.92 30.30 -16.89
C ASP A 162 -9.45 31.29 -15.84
N ASP A 163 -10.54 30.94 -15.17
CA ASP A 163 -11.18 31.68 -14.08
C ASP A 163 -10.64 31.32 -12.69
N ASN A 164 -9.54 30.56 -12.64
CA ASN A 164 -8.94 30.01 -11.42
C ASN A 164 -9.92 29.10 -10.64
N GLN A 165 -10.89 28.49 -11.32
CA GLN A 165 -11.75 27.45 -10.74
C GLN A 165 -11.27 26.06 -11.11
N LYS A 166 -11.57 25.09 -10.24
CA LYS A 166 -11.30 23.68 -10.53
C LYS A 166 -12.29 23.16 -11.56
N VAL A 167 -11.78 22.70 -12.69
CA VAL A 167 -12.56 22.06 -13.76
C VAL A 167 -12.27 20.56 -13.74
N ARG A 168 -13.32 19.74 -13.82
CA ARG A 168 -13.20 18.28 -13.93
C ARG A 168 -13.24 17.87 -15.42
N PRO A 169 -12.11 17.46 -16.01
CA PRO A 169 -12.07 17.15 -17.45
C PRO A 169 -12.59 15.74 -17.80
N TYR A 170 -13.38 15.09 -16.94
CA TYR A 170 -13.86 13.72 -17.10
C TYR A 170 -15.31 13.56 -16.60
N ASP A 171 -16.02 12.56 -17.13
CA ASP A 171 -17.47 12.40 -16.93
C ASP A 171 -17.84 11.53 -15.69
N SER A 172 -16.87 10.93 -15.00
CA SER A 172 -17.13 10.10 -13.82
C SER A 172 -17.32 10.91 -12.54
N GLY A 173 -18.27 10.48 -11.71
CA GLY A 173 -18.42 10.97 -10.35
C GLY A 173 -17.22 10.64 -9.46
N PRO A 174 -17.13 11.22 -8.27
CA PRO A 174 -16.04 10.96 -7.33
C PRO A 174 -16.00 9.48 -6.95
N ILE A 175 -14.80 8.91 -6.93
CA ILE A 175 -14.55 7.57 -6.41
C ILE A 175 -14.57 7.66 -4.88
N ARG A 176 -15.38 6.80 -4.26
CA ARG A 176 -15.62 6.76 -2.81
C ARG A 176 -15.18 5.40 -2.28
N LEU A 177 -14.12 5.34 -1.48
CA LEU A 177 -13.85 4.19 -0.63
C LEU A 177 -13.73 4.60 0.84
N TYR A 178 -13.70 3.58 1.68
CA TYR A 178 -13.89 3.67 3.13
C TYR A 178 -12.56 3.48 3.83
N SER A 179 -12.09 4.53 4.48
CA SER A 179 -10.90 4.50 5.30
C SER A 179 -11.25 4.98 6.72
N PRO A 180 -10.90 4.20 7.76
CA PRO A 180 -10.94 4.60 9.17
C PRO A 180 -9.55 4.62 9.86
N LEU A 181 -9.45 5.56 10.81
CA LEU A 181 -8.39 5.86 11.80
C LEU A 181 -7.42 4.72 12.18
N SER A 182 -6.13 5.06 12.20
CA SER A 182 -4.99 4.21 12.59
C SER A 182 -4.31 4.65 13.90
N SER A 183 -3.47 3.77 14.46
CA SER A 183 -2.69 3.94 15.70
C SER A 183 -1.22 4.28 15.43
N ASP A 184 -0.59 5.04 16.33
CA ASP A 184 0.72 5.72 16.20
C ASP A 184 2.00 4.88 16.27
N GLN A 185 2.08 3.68 15.69
CA GLN A 185 3.40 3.00 15.61
C GLN A 185 3.65 2.36 14.25
N ASP A 186 4.84 2.70 13.73
CA ASP A 186 5.47 2.39 12.42
C ASP A 186 5.08 3.35 11.28
N ALA A 187 5.94 4.35 11.08
CA ALA A 187 5.78 5.38 10.06
C ALA A 187 6.35 4.92 8.72
N LEU A 188 5.64 5.21 7.62
CA LEU A 188 6.06 4.91 6.26
C LEU A 188 7.34 5.69 5.92
N SER A 189 8.45 4.97 5.77
CA SER A 189 9.74 5.54 5.33
C SER A 189 9.72 5.92 3.87
N ARG A 190 10.68 6.75 3.47
CA ARG A 190 10.86 7.12 2.06
C ARG A 190 11.07 5.90 1.18
N GLU A 191 11.93 4.97 1.62
CA GLU A 191 12.24 3.74 0.89
C GLU A 191 10.98 2.91 0.62
N ASN A 192 10.14 2.72 1.65
CA ASN A 192 8.88 1.99 1.51
C ASN A 192 7.90 2.75 0.61
N LEU A 193 7.79 4.08 0.73
CA LEU A 193 6.95 4.90 -0.15
C LEU A 193 7.38 4.77 -1.63
N SER A 194 8.68 4.88 -1.90
CA SER A 194 9.25 4.71 -3.24
C SER A 194 8.94 3.32 -3.81
N GLU A 195 9.12 2.27 -3.01
CA GLU A 195 8.85 0.90 -3.43
C GLU A 195 7.36 0.66 -3.69
N ILE A 196 6.46 1.18 -2.85
CA ILE A 196 5.00 1.09 -3.09
C ILE A 196 4.64 1.79 -4.40
N CYS A 197 5.13 3.03 -4.61
CA CYS A 197 4.86 3.78 -5.83
C CYS A 197 5.36 3.04 -7.08
N ARG A 198 6.56 2.46 -7.01
CA ARG A 198 7.13 1.63 -8.08
C ARG A 198 6.25 0.42 -8.38
N LEU A 199 5.87 -0.35 -7.37
CA LEU A 199 5.04 -1.54 -7.54
C LEU A 199 3.65 -1.21 -8.10
N CYS A 200 3.02 -0.14 -7.61
CA CYS A 200 1.72 0.30 -8.12
C CYS A 200 1.80 0.77 -9.57
N SER A 201 2.89 1.45 -9.94
CA SER A 201 3.12 1.96 -11.31
C SER A 201 3.35 0.83 -12.31
N LEU A 202 3.94 -0.29 -11.87
CA LEU A 202 4.07 -1.51 -12.67
C LEU A 202 2.76 -2.29 -12.81
N GLY A 203 1.69 -1.88 -12.11
CA GLY A 203 0.45 -2.66 -12.02
C GLY A 203 0.61 -3.98 -11.26
N SER A 204 1.71 -4.13 -10.50
CA SER A 204 1.98 -5.32 -9.69
C SER A 204 0.93 -5.47 -8.60
N LYS A 205 0.54 -6.72 -8.33
CA LYS A 205 -0.30 -7.07 -7.18
C LYS A 205 0.53 -7.85 -6.17
N PRO A 206 0.19 -7.81 -4.87
CA PRO A 206 0.84 -8.70 -3.93
C PRO A 206 0.63 -10.16 -4.33
N SER A 207 1.66 -10.98 -4.14
CA SER A 207 1.57 -12.43 -4.38
C SER A 207 0.43 -13.05 -3.57
N LEU A 208 -0.05 -14.23 -4.00
CA LEU A 208 -1.17 -14.89 -3.32
C LEU A 208 -0.91 -15.09 -1.82
N HIS A 209 0.28 -15.57 -1.44
CA HIS A 209 0.64 -15.75 -0.03
C HIS A 209 0.65 -14.43 0.75
N TYR A 210 1.09 -13.31 0.14
CA TYR A 210 1.02 -11.99 0.78
C TYR A 210 -0.41 -11.44 0.84
N ARG A 211 -1.26 -11.68 -0.17
CA ARG A 211 -2.69 -11.31 -0.12
C ARG A 211 -3.43 -12.04 0.99
N VAL A 212 -3.12 -13.32 1.23
CA VAL A 212 -3.66 -14.08 2.36
C VAL A 212 -3.11 -13.54 3.68
N GLN A 213 -1.81 -13.25 3.76
CA GLN A 213 -1.21 -12.66 4.96
C GLN A 213 -1.82 -11.29 5.31
N LEU A 214 -2.18 -10.47 4.31
CA LEU A 214 -2.93 -9.23 4.52
C LEU A 214 -4.27 -9.45 5.22
N GLN A 215 -4.99 -10.54 4.88
CA GLN A 215 -6.22 -10.90 5.57
C GLN A 215 -5.96 -11.26 7.04
N ALA A 216 -4.83 -11.92 7.32
CA ALA A 216 -4.41 -12.22 8.68
C ALA A 216 -4.15 -10.94 9.49
N TYR A 217 -3.46 -9.96 8.92
CA TYR A 217 -3.25 -8.66 9.57
C TYR A 217 -4.59 -7.97 9.87
N ARG A 218 -5.51 -7.95 8.91
CA ARG A 218 -6.84 -7.33 9.06
C ARG A 218 -7.65 -8.00 10.16
N ALA A 219 -7.66 -9.33 10.18
CA ALA A 219 -8.30 -10.12 11.23
C ALA A 219 -7.69 -9.84 12.61
N LEU A 220 -6.36 -9.73 12.72
CA LEU A 220 -5.67 -9.42 13.97
C LEU A 220 -6.11 -8.05 14.52
N ARG A 221 -6.23 -7.04 13.65
CA ARG A 221 -6.73 -5.71 14.01
C ARG A 221 -8.20 -5.74 14.42
N GLU A 222 -9.03 -6.50 13.70
CA GLU A 222 -10.45 -6.70 13.98
C GLU A 222 -10.73 -7.59 15.21
N GLN A 223 -9.67 -8.03 15.89
CA GLN A 223 -9.72 -8.91 17.06
C GLN A 223 -10.27 -10.31 16.76
N ASP A 224 -10.34 -10.69 15.48
CA ASP A 224 -10.61 -12.06 15.06
C ASP A 224 -9.30 -12.86 15.06
N TYR A 225 -8.82 -13.15 16.26
CA TYR A 225 -7.54 -13.83 16.49
C TYR A 225 -7.52 -15.24 15.90
N ARG A 226 -8.67 -15.93 15.88
CA ARG A 226 -8.79 -17.26 15.28
C ARG A 226 -8.58 -17.19 13.77
N LYS A 227 -9.24 -16.25 13.09
CA LYS A 227 -9.06 -16.03 11.66
C LYS A 227 -7.64 -15.61 11.34
N ALA A 228 -7.03 -14.72 12.13
CA ALA A 228 -5.64 -14.32 11.93
C ALA A 228 -4.67 -15.52 11.93
N VAL A 229 -4.82 -16.43 12.89
CA VAL A 229 -4.02 -17.67 12.96
C VAL A 229 -4.23 -18.56 11.73
N ILE A 230 -5.48 -18.74 11.29
CA ILE A 230 -5.80 -19.59 10.14
C ILE A 230 -5.23 -19.00 8.85
N GLU A 231 -5.52 -17.73 8.56
CA GLU A 231 -5.07 -17.06 7.33
C GLU A 231 -3.54 -17.02 7.26
N SER A 232 -2.84 -16.69 8.35
CA SER A 232 -1.37 -16.73 8.35
C SER A 232 -0.81 -18.13 8.08
N ALA A 233 -1.41 -19.17 8.67
CA ALA A 233 -0.97 -20.53 8.40
C ALA A 233 -1.24 -20.97 6.95
N VAL A 234 -2.33 -20.49 6.33
CA VAL A 234 -2.62 -20.70 4.91
C VAL A 234 -1.60 -19.98 4.03
N ALA A 235 -1.19 -18.75 4.37
CA ALA A 235 -0.12 -18.04 3.67
C ALA A 235 1.20 -18.82 3.69
N ALA A 236 1.57 -19.40 4.84
CA ALA A 236 2.72 -20.29 4.97
C ALA A 236 2.59 -21.56 4.10
N GLU A 237 1.39 -22.16 4.05
CA GLU A 237 1.14 -23.35 3.22
C GLU A 237 1.29 -23.06 1.73
N ILE A 238 0.81 -21.90 1.28
CA ILE A 238 0.93 -21.43 -0.10
C ILE A 238 2.40 -21.22 -0.47
N VAL A 239 3.16 -20.44 0.32
CA VAL A 239 4.57 -20.15 -0.03
C VAL A 239 5.43 -21.43 -0.05
N LEU A 240 5.22 -22.34 0.90
CA LEU A 240 5.95 -23.61 0.95
C LEU A 240 5.61 -24.46 -0.28
N THR A 241 4.34 -24.48 -0.66
CA THR A 241 3.88 -25.22 -1.85
C THR A 241 4.53 -24.67 -3.12
N GLU A 242 4.54 -23.34 -3.30
CA GLU A 242 5.14 -22.67 -4.45
C GLU A 242 6.65 -22.93 -4.55
N VAL A 243 7.38 -22.78 -3.44
CA VAL A 243 8.85 -22.91 -3.42
C VAL A 243 9.28 -24.36 -3.63
N ILE A 244 8.61 -25.33 -3.00
CA ILE A 244 8.88 -26.76 -3.22
C ILE A 244 8.53 -27.14 -4.68
N GLY A 245 7.44 -26.61 -5.23
CA GLY A 245 7.08 -26.81 -6.63
C GLY A 245 8.17 -26.31 -7.59
N LYS A 246 8.67 -25.09 -7.38
CA LYS A 246 9.79 -24.52 -8.14
C LYS A 246 11.06 -25.37 -8.02
N TYR A 247 11.34 -25.92 -6.84
CA TYR A 247 12.47 -26.84 -6.63
C TYR A 247 12.34 -28.13 -7.43
N PHE A 248 11.16 -28.76 -7.46
CA PHE A 248 10.96 -29.98 -8.25
C PHE A 248 11.02 -29.72 -9.76
N GLN A 249 10.52 -28.57 -10.21
CA GLN A 249 10.62 -28.15 -11.61
C GLN A 249 12.08 -27.92 -12.01
N SER A 250 12.89 -27.26 -11.17
CA SER A 250 14.30 -26.99 -11.49
C SER A 250 15.19 -28.24 -11.45
N THR A 251 14.81 -29.25 -10.67
CA THR A 251 15.54 -30.53 -10.57
C THR A 251 15.06 -31.59 -11.56
N GLY A 252 13.99 -31.33 -12.32
CA GLY A 252 13.45 -32.26 -13.33
C GLY A 252 12.82 -33.53 -12.72
N LEU A 253 12.45 -33.51 -11.44
CA LEU A 253 11.89 -34.66 -10.75
C LEU A 253 10.43 -34.90 -11.17
N SER A 254 10.22 -35.83 -12.10
CA SER A 254 8.90 -36.21 -12.66
C SER A 254 7.89 -36.77 -11.64
N TYR A 255 8.32 -37.06 -10.40
CA TYR A 255 7.45 -37.55 -9.32
C TYR A 255 7.08 -36.46 -8.30
N GLY A 256 7.44 -35.20 -8.55
CA GLY A 256 7.19 -34.07 -7.64
C GLY A 256 5.73 -33.98 -7.19
N ASP A 257 4.78 -34.12 -8.12
CA ASP A 257 3.35 -34.01 -7.83
C ASP A 257 2.86 -35.10 -6.86
N LYS A 258 3.32 -36.35 -7.02
CA LYS A 258 2.96 -37.47 -6.12
C LYS A 258 3.53 -37.26 -4.72
N ILE A 259 4.74 -36.71 -4.61
CA ILE A 259 5.33 -36.35 -3.32
C ILE A 259 4.52 -35.21 -2.68
N MET A 260 4.16 -34.21 -3.48
CA MET A 260 3.34 -33.09 -3.02
C MET A 260 1.96 -33.54 -2.50
N GLU A 261 1.32 -34.54 -3.11
CA GLU A 261 0.07 -35.13 -2.63
C GLU A 261 0.25 -35.86 -1.28
N LYS A 262 1.36 -36.58 -1.10
CA LYS A 262 1.67 -37.27 0.17
C LYS A 262 1.85 -36.28 1.32
N PHE A 263 2.43 -35.11 1.04
CA PHE A 263 2.71 -34.05 2.03
C PHE A 263 1.68 -32.90 1.95
N ARG A 264 0.39 -33.23 1.82
CA ARG A 264 -0.70 -32.26 1.61
C ARG A 264 -1.05 -31.33 2.79
N THR A 265 -0.51 -31.56 3.98
CA THR A 265 -0.81 -30.72 5.16
C THR A 265 0.33 -29.74 5.40
N LEU A 266 0.07 -28.61 6.05
CA LEU A 266 1.13 -27.66 6.44
C LEU A 266 2.30 -28.33 7.16
N GLY A 267 2.03 -29.19 8.15
CA GLY A 267 3.08 -29.96 8.84
C GLY A 267 3.84 -30.93 7.90
N GLY A 268 3.15 -31.48 6.89
CA GLY A 268 3.78 -32.25 5.84
C GLY A 268 4.67 -31.40 4.93
N ARG A 269 4.20 -30.21 4.52
CA ARG A 269 4.96 -29.25 3.71
C ARG A 269 6.26 -28.82 4.37
N LEU A 270 6.24 -28.57 5.68
CA LEU A 270 7.44 -28.22 6.44
C LEU A 270 8.48 -29.34 6.44
N LYS A 271 8.06 -30.57 6.74
CA LYS A 271 8.96 -31.74 6.66
C LYS A 271 9.53 -31.92 5.26
N LEU A 272 8.72 -31.69 4.24
CA LEU A 272 9.19 -31.78 2.86
C LEU A 272 10.19 -30.66 2.53
N ALA A 273 9.96 -29.44 3.01
CA ALA A 273 10.89 -28.32 2.87
C ALA A 273 12.26 -28.63 3.50
N GLU A 274 12.28 -29.23 4.68
CA GLU A 274 13.51 -29.71 5.34
C GLU A 274 14.22 -30.79 4.50
N VAL A 275 13.47 -31.78 4.00
CA VAL A 275 14.02 -32.90 3.20
C VAL A 275 14.66 -32.40 1.90
N VAL A 276 14.07 -31.40 1.24
CA VAL A 276 14.64 -30.82 0.01
C VAL A 276 15.68 -29.73 0.28
N GLY A 277 16.01 -29.47 1.55
CA GLY A 277 17.07 -28.56 1.96
C GLY A 277 16.72 -27.07 1.88
N LEU A 278 15.45 -26.69 1.96
CA LEU A 278 15.06 -25.28 2.05
C LEU A 278 15.48 -24.69 3.39
N SER A 279 16.04 -23.49 3.36
CA SER A 279 16.33 -22.72 4.57
C SER A 279 15.03 -22.23 5.20
N LEU A 280 14.78 -22.64 6.44
CA LEU A 280 13.62 -22.24 7.24
C LEU A 280 14.07 -21.34 8.41
N PRO A 281 13.17 -20.52 8.99
CA PRO A 281 13.47 -19.75 10.18
C PRO A 281 13.95 -20.63 11.34
N ASP A 282 14.89 -20.12 12.15
CA ASP A 282 15.42 -20.82 13.34
C ASP A 282 14.45 -20.74 14.53
N ILE A 283 13.26 -21.31 14.33
CA ILE A 283 12.21 -21.46 15.34
C ILE A 283 11.51 -22.81 15.16
N ASP A 284 10.94 -23.35 16.23
CA ASP A 284 10.09 -24.54 16.17
C ASP A 284 8.75 -24.19 15.49
N PHE A 285 8.73 -24.22 14.16
CA PHE A 285 7.57 -23.83 13.35
C PHE A 285 6.36 -24.75 13.57
N GLN A 286 6.61 -26.00 13.97
CA GLN A 286 5.56 -26.94 14.36
C GLN A 286 4.79 -26.39 15.57
N LYS A 287 5.48 -25.99 16.64
CA LYS A 287 4.83 -25.38 17.81
C LYS A 287 4.36 -23.95 17.56
N ALA A 288 5.09 -23.18 16.76
CA ALA A 288 4.80 -21.76 16.55
C ALA A 288 3.62 -21.52 15.61
N VAL A 289 3.33 -22.43 14.67
CA VAL A 289 2.31 -22.21 13.64
C VAL A 289 1.40 -23.43 13.43
N VAL A 290 1.95 -24.63 13.25
CA VAL A 290 1.15 -25.82 12.88
C VAL A 290 0.20 -26.22 14.01
N ASP A 291 0.70 -26.31 15.24
CA ASP A 291 -0.09 -26.69 16.40
C ASP A 291 -1.17 -25.64 16.72
N PRO A 292 -0.87 -24.32 16.78
CA PRO A 292 -1.88 -23.27 16.85
C PRO A 292 -2.94 -23.36 15.76
N ARG A 293 -2.56 -23.56 14.49
CA ARG A 293 -3.52 -23.71 13.38
C ARG A 293 -4.42 -24.93 13.57
N ASN A 294 -3.86 -26.08 13.93
CA ASN A 294 -4.66 -27.29 14.17
C ASN A 294 -5.60 -27.12 15.36
N GLN A 295 -5.15 -26.42 16.42
CA GLN A 295 -6.01 -26.04 17.53
C GLN A 295 -7.13 -25.10 17.07
N ALA A 296 -6.83 -24.08 16.26
CA ALA A 296 -7.82 -23.14 15.72
C ALA A 296 -8.87 -23.82 14.81
N ILE A 297 -8.51 -24.88 14.10
CA ILE A 297 -9.46 -25.59 13.22
C ILE A 297 -10.28 -26.62 14.00
N HIS A 298 -9.62 -27.47 14.78
CA HIS A 298 -10.26 -28.65 15.37
C HIS A 298 -10.79 -28.43 16.79
N ARG A 299 -10.34 -27.40 17.49
CA ARG A 299 -10.72 -27.13 18.88
C ARG A 299 -11.28 -25.71 18.97
N ALA A 300 -12.31 -25.52 19.81
CA ALA A 300 -12.81 -24.19 20.15
C ALA A 300 -11.86 -23.46 21.11
N LYS A 301 -10.54 -23.53 20.88
CA LYS A 301 -9.57 -22.80 21.69
C LYS A 301 -9.73 -21.32 21.38
N PHE A 302 -9.92 -20.53 22.43
CA PHE A 302 -9.86 -19.09 22.35
C PHE A 302 -8.38 -18.68 22.22
N PHE A 303 -8.06 -17.94 21.17
CA PHE A 303 -6.74 -17.35 20.97
C PHE A 303 -6.74 -15.96 21.55
N GLU A 304 -5.68 -15.60 22.27
CA GLU A 304 -5.45 -14.23 22.68
C GLU A 304 -4.66 -13.48 21.60
N ARG A 305 -4.63 -12.15 21.72
CA ARG A 305 -3.86 -11.29 20.81
C ARG A 305 -2.39 -11.69 20.71
N SER A 306 -1.78 -12.05 21.84
CA SER A 306 -0.37 -12.48 21.93
C SER A 306 -0.11 -13.74 21.11
N ASP A 307 -0.99 -14.74 21.22
CA ASP A 307 -0.88 -16.00 20.46
C ASP A 307 -0.94 -15.72 18.95
N ALA A 308 -1.98 -15.00 18.51
CA ALA A 308 -2.17 -14.69 17.10
C ALA A 308 -1.04 -13.84 16.54
N SER A 309 -0.57 -12.83 17.29
CA SER A 309 0.56 -12.00 16.88
C SER A 309 1.85 -12.82 16.74
N SER A 310 2.05 -13.81 17.61
CA SER A 310 3.22 -14.70 17.54
C SER A 310 3.20 -15.57 16.27
N VAL A 311 2.04 -16.15 15.93
CA VAL A 311 1.84 -16.92 14.69
C VAL A 311 2.08 -16.04 13.46
N VAL A 312 1.45 -14.86 13.42
CA VAL A 312 1.60 -13.90 12.32
C VAL A 312 3.07 -13.53 12.11
N ARG A 313 3.81 -13.24 13.19
CA ARG A 313 5.24 -12.90 13.14
C ARG A 313 6.11 -14.06 12.67
N ALA A 314 5.83 -15.28 13.11
CA ALA A 314 6.56 -16.48 12.66
C ALA A 314 6.38 -16.69 11.14
N VAL A 315 5.15 -16.51 10.64
CA VAL A 315 4.86 -16.59 9.21
C VAL A 315 5.52 -15.45 8.43
N ASP A 316 5.52 -14.21 8.95
CA ASP A 316 6.24 -13.10 8.31
C ASP A 316 7.71 -13.42 8.07
N GLN A 317 8.39 -14.02 9.06
CA GLN A 317 9.79 -14.43 8.94
C GLN A 317 9.97 -15.48 7.85
N LEU A 318 9.06 -16.47 7.78
CA LEU A 318 9.07 -17.48 6.73
C LEU A 318 8.88 -16.86 5.34
N LEU A 319 7.89 -15.96 5.18
CA LEU A 319 7.62 -15.29 3.91
C LEU A 319 8.82 -14.44 3.47
N GLN A 320 9.44 -13.69 4.39
CA GLN A 320 10.62 -12.89 4.09
C GLN A 320 11.81 -13.73 3.62
N MET A 321 12.00 -14.93 4.18
CA MET A 321 13.07 -15.84 3.76
C MET A 321 12.78 -16.53 2.42
N LEU A 322 11.55 -16.98 2.21
CA LEU A 322 11.19 -17.84 1.08
C LEU A 322 10.69 -17.07 -0.15
N SER A 323 10.11 -15.90 0.03
CA SER A 323 9.62 -15.02 -1.03
C SER A 323 9.86 -13.56 -0.67
N PRO A 324 11.12 -13.09 -0.64
CA PRO A 324 11.44 -11.71 -0.26
C PRO A 324 10.80 -10.66 -1.19
N ARG A 325 10.46 -11.04 -2.43
CA ARG A 325 9.67 -10.21 -3.33
C ARG A 325 8.18 -10.35 -3.00
N ARG A 326 7.51 -9.21 -2.86
CA ARG A 326 6.12 -9.14 -2.37
C ARG A 326 5.08 -9.18 -3.48
N ASP A 327 5.49 -9.07 -4.72
CA ASP A 327 4.64 -8.95 -5.90
C ASP A 327 4.54 -10.22 -6.75
N GLU A 328 3.44 -10.34 -7.50
CA GLU A 328 3.28 -11.30 -8.60
C GLU A 328 4.13 -10.81 -9.78
N GLN A 329 5.08 -11.62 -10.25
CA GLN A 329 5.66 -11.41 -11.58
C GLN A 329 4.59 -11.74 -12.61
N LEU A 330 4.16 -10.74 -13.38
CA LEU A 330 3.42 -10.94 -14.63
C LEU A 330 4.35 -11.39 -15.75
#